data_AF-A0A2E6VDP3-F1
#
_entry.id   AF-A0A2E6VDP3-F1
#
_cell.length_a   1.000
_cell.length_b   1.000
_cell.length_c   1.000
_cell.angle_alpha   90.00
_cell.angle_beta   90.00
_cell.angle_gamma   90.00
#
_symmetry.space_group_name_H-M   'P 1'
#
loop_
_entity.id
_entity.type
_entity.pdbx_description
1 polymer ?
#
loop_
_entity_poly.entity_id
_entity_poly.type
_entity_poly.pdbx_seq_one_letter_code
_entity_poly.pdbx_strand_id
1 'polypeptide(L)'
;MKKKFSIHGSYQVNGGEEKEFEIEYNNLPENEENNNRLLQLLNHPWRLIKEGGKLGVNGVKRFFTVLFLFAISNTILFFYAIKRLFSTDFEFSKLMFVILVFILGLAVTIYASYRAYQYVIIDTMRVIYENLSSLFHKISELIIDKTEHVFKGKGKVSDNQLQKTLDFGKMVNSRYKKTPKFLRKGIILILSKIPFAGMLIDLKEEITSGNKMEASSKLYNKMDGFISNTIFGNNNTKWVWWLLPLNILILLFLIKSKIG
;
A
#
# COMPACT_ATOMS: atom_id res chain seq x y z
N MET A 1 -15.02 20.61 14.51
CA MET A 1 -15.27 21.55 13.39
C MET A 1 -14.43 21.09 12.20
N LYS A 2 -15.02 20.70 11.06
CA LYS A 2 -14.26 20.43 9.82
C LYS A 2 -13.66 21.76 9.37
N LYS A 3 -12.33 21.89 9.33
CA LYS A 3 -11.69 23.06 8.71
C LYS A 3 -11.64 22.80 7.20
N LYS A 4 -11.93 23.84 6.42
CA LYS A 4 -11.65 23.85 4.98
C LYS A 4 -10.14 23.96 4.83
N PHE A 5 -9.52 22.95 4.24
CA PHE A 5 -8.09 22.95 3.97
C PHE A 5 -7.88 23.15 2.49
N SER A 6 -6.91 23.96 2.11
CA SER A 6 -6.73 24.34 0.72
C SER A 6 -5.37 23.98 0.18
N ILE A 7 -5.37 23.21 -0.91
CA ILE A 7 -4.15 22.93 -1.67
C ILE A 7 -4.07 23.93 -2.80
N HIS A 8 -3.07 24.79 -2.75
CA HIS A 8 -2.84 25.82 -3.75
C HIS A 8 -1.93 25.28 -4.85
N GLY A 9 -2.27 25.60 -6.10
CA GLY A 9 -1.40 25.33 -7.23
C GLY A 9 -1.67 26.26 -8.41
N SER A 10 -0.84 26.12 -9.44
CA SER A 10 -1.04 26.77 -10.74
C SER A 10 -1.15 25.73 -11.86
N TYR A 11 -1.85 26.09 -12.93
CA TYR A 11 -1.83 25.35 -14.20
C TYR A 11 -1.90 26.29 -15.38
N GLN A 12 -1.25 25.90 -16.47
CA GLN A 12 -1.36 26.63 -17.72
C GLN A 12 -2.63 26.25 -18.47
N VAL A 13 -3.38 27.26 -18.88
CA VAL A 13 -4.46 27.17 -19.86
C VAL A 13 -3.93 27.67 -21.19
N ASN A 14 -4.44 27.12 -22.30
CA ASN A 14 -4.02 27.46 -23.67
C ASN A 14 -3.75 28.97 -23.83
N GLY A 15 -2.53 29.31 -24.26
CA GLY A 15 -2.06 30.70 -24.37
C GLY A 15 -0.97 31.10 -23.36
N GLY A 16 -0.62 30.22 -22.41
CA GLY A 16 0.47 30.45 -21.45
C GLY A 16 0.04 31.14 -20.15
N GLU A 17 -1.26 31.42 -19.99
CA GLU A 17 -1.82 31.97 -18.76
C GLU A 17 -1.79 30.92 -17.64
N GLU A 18 -1.07 31.20 -16.55
CA GLU A 18 -1.16 30.44 -15.30
C GLU A 18 -2.45 30.82 -14.57
N LYS A 19 -3.37 29.86 -14.43
CA LYS A 19 -4.50 29.98 -13.51
C LYS A 19 -4.12 29.36 -12.17
N GLU A 20 -4.20 30.15 -11.11
CA GLU A 20 -4.16 29.65 -9.75
C GLU A 20 -5.46 28.91 -9.45
N PHE A 21 -5.37 27.85 -8.66
CA PHE A 21 -6.53 27.14 -8.17
C PHE A 21 -6.29 26.73 -6.71
N GLU A 22 -7.39 26.77 -5.96
CA GLU A 22 -7.42 26.38 -4.57
C GLU A 22 -8.28 25.13 -4.45
N ILE A 23 -7.66 24.02 -4.10
CA ILE A 23 -8.37 22.78 -3.80
C ILE A 23 -8.76 22.83 -2.34
N GLU A 24 -9.95 23.37 -2.07
CA GLU A 24 -10.58 23.13 -0.78
C GLU A 24 -10.95 21.65 -0.67
N TYR A 25 -10.48 21.02 0.39
CA TYR A 25 -10.86 19.68 0.78
C TYR A 25 -11.22 19.64 2.26
N ASN A 26 -12.22 18.83 2.57
CA ASN A 26 -12.71 18.66 3.93
C ASN A 26 -11.89 17.55 4.60
N ASN A 27 -11.05 17.94 5.55
CA ASN A 27 -10.39 16.99 6.44
C ASN A 27 -10.48 17.48 7.89
N LEU A 28 -10.15 16.64 8.87
CA LEU A 28 -9.89 17.10 10.23
C LEU A 28 -8.41 17.55 10.31
N PRO A 29 -8.08 18.63 11.05
CA PRO A 29 -6.69 19.08 11.20
C PRO A 29 -5.76 17.97 11.71
N GLU A 30 -6.27 17.18 12.64
CA GLU A 30 -5.56 16.04 13.24
C GLU A 30 -5.27 14.93 12.21
N ASN A 31 -6.19 14.71 11.26
CA ASN A 31 -5.99 13.72 10.19
C ASN A 31 -4.91 14.17 9.21
N GLU A 32 -4.79 15.47 8.92
CA GLU A 32 -3.73 15.99 8.04
C GLU A 32 -2.35 15.82 8.68
N GLU A 33 -2.19 16.19 9.96
CA GLU A 33 -0.95 15.97 10.69
C GLU A 33 -0.59 14.48 10.75
N ASN A 34 -1.58 13.63 11.06
CA ASN A 34 -1.39 12.18 11.12
C ASN A 34 -1.03 11.59 9.75
N ASN A 35 -1.68 12.00 8.66
CA ASN A 35 -1.35 11.57 7.30
C ASN A 35 0.05 12.03 6.89
N ASN A 36 0.42 13.26 7.24
CA ASN A 36 1.75 13.80 6.96
C ASN A 36 2.83 12.98 7.66
N ARG A 37 2.60 12.63 8.93
CA ARG A 37 3.47 11.73 9.68
C ARG A 37 3.51 10.34 9.04
N LEU A 38 2.37 9.73 8.73
CA LEU A 38 2.29 8.41 8.09
C LEU A 38 3.04 8.35 6.76
N LEU A 39 2.91 9.37 5.91
CA LEU A 39 3.63 9.45 4.64
C LEU A 39 5.15 9.59 4.82
N GLN A 40 5.61 10.31 5.84
CA GLN A 40 7.04 10.33 6.20
C GLN A 40 7.50 8.96 6.68
N LEU A 41 6.67 8.28 7.45
CA LEU A 41 6.95 6.95 8.01
C LEU A 41 6.95 5.83 6.96
N LEU A 42 6.27 5.98 5.82
CA LEU A 42 6.31 4.98 4.73
C LEU A 42 7.74 4.71 4.23
N ASN A 43 8.65 5.68 4.30
CA ASN A 43 10.06 5.51 3.94
C ASN A 43 10.92 5.00 5.11
N HIS A 44 10.34 4.82 6.30
CA HIS A 44 11.01 4.41 7.52
C HIS A 44 10.30 3.20 8.17
N PRO A 45 10.59 1.97 7.69
CA PRO A 45 9.90 0.73 8.08
C PRO A 45 9.70 0.56 9.58
N TRP A 46 10.79 0.72 10.34
CA TRP A 46 10.80 0.53 11.79
C TRP A 46 10.02 1.61 12.53
N ARG A 47 10.10 2.86 12.08
CA ARG A 47 9.32 3.95 12.69
C ARG A 47 7.83 3.79 12.39
N LEU A 48 7.47 3.30 11.21
CA LEU A 48 6.08 3.01 10.85
C LEU A 48 5.47 1.95 11.76
N ILE A 49 6.19 0.85 12.03
CA ILE A 49 5.73 -0.18 12.97
C ILE A 49 5.61 0.39 14.39
N LYS A 50 6.53 1.25 14.82
CA LYS A 50 6.54 1.81 16.18
C LYS A 50 5.44 2.87 16.41
N GLU A 51 5.20 3.72 15.42
CA GLU A 51 4.37 4.93 15.55
C GLU A 51 3.04 4.84 14.82
N GLY A 52 2.93 4.00 13.78
CA GLY A 52 1.74 3.89 12.93
C GLY A 52 0.49 3.45 13.71
N GLY A 53 0.65 2.65 14.77
CA GLY A 53 -0.47 2.23 15.61
C GLY A 53 -1.14 3.41 16.35
N LYS A 54 -0.37 4.44 16.73
CA LYS A 54 -0.90 5.67 17.33
C LYS A 54 -1.58 6.59 16.31
N LEU A 55 -1.29 6.37 15.02
CA LEU A 55 -1.77 7.14 13.89
C LEU A 55 -2.93 6.43 13.15
N GLY A 56 -3.56 5.43 13.78
CA GLY A 56 -4.73 4.74 13.23
C GLY A 56 -4.43 3.55 12.31
N VAL A 57 -3.17 3.12 12.16
CA VAL A 57 -2.80 1.96 11.33
C VAL A 57 -3.01 0.67 12.11
N ASN A 58 -4.17 0.05 11.91
CA ASN A 58 -4.54 -1.24 12.53
C ASN A 58 -3.58 -2.38 12.17
N GLY A 59 -2.91 -2.28 11.02
CA GLY A 59 -1.88 -3.22 10.59
C GLY A 59 -0.74 -3.39 11.57
N VAL A 60 -0.39 -2.36 12.35
CA VAL A 60 0.68 -2.43 13.35
C VAL A 60 0.35 -3.45 14.44
N LYS A 61 -0.88 -3.46 14.95
CA LYS A 61 -1.31 -4.44 15.94
C LYS A 61 -1.21 -5.86 15.38
N ARG A 62 -1.66 -6.06 14.14
CA ARG A 62 -1.58 -7.36 13.45
C ARG A 62 -0.13 -7.81 13.23
N PHE A 63 0.77 -6.89 12.90
CA PHE A 63 2.20 -7.19 12.77
C PHE A 63 2.76 -7.79 14.06
N PHE A 64 2.53 -7.13 15.19
CA PHE A 64 2.99 -7.65 16.48
C PHE A 64 2.36 -9.00 16.81
N THR A 65 1.05 -9.17 16.57
CA THR A 65 0.39 -10.48 16.77
C THR A 65 1.05 -11.59 15.96
N VAL A 66 1.33 -11.37 14.68
CA VAL A 66 1.99 -12.37 13.82
C VAL A 66 3.41 -12.65 14.29
N LEU A 67 4.20 -11.60 14.56
CA LEU A 67 5.56 -11.74 15.07
C LEU A 67 5.59 -12.58 16.36
N PHE A 68 4.75 -12.25 17.35
CA PHE A 68 4.70 -12.98 18.61
C PHE A 68 4.25 -14.42 18.43
N LEU A 69 3.23 -14.70 17.61
CA LEU A 69 2.75 -16.07 17.37
C LEU A 69 3.85 -16.96 16.80
N PHE A 70 4.57 -16.50 15.77
CA PHE A 70 5.66 -17.27 15.18
C PHE A 70 6.88 -17.35 16.09
N ALA A 71 7.27 -16.26 16.75
CA ALA A 71 8.40 -16.26 17.67
C ALA A 71 8.19 -17.21 18.85
N ILE A 72 7.03 -17.14 19.52
CA ILE A 72 6.72 -17.98 20.68
C ILE A 72 6.62 -19.45 20.27
N SER A 73 5.87 -19.77 19.20
CA SER A 73 5.72 -21.16 18.75
C SER A 73 7.06 -21.80 18.36
N ASN A 74 7.89 -21.09 17.58
CA ASN A 74 9.20 -21.58 17.19
C ASN A 74 10.17 -21.69 18.37
N THR A 75 10.08 -20.77 19.34
CA THR A 75 10.87 -20.84 20.57
C THR A 75 10.51 -22.07 21.39
N ILE A 76 9.21 -22.35 21.58
CA ILE A 76 8.73 -23.55 22.28
C ILE A 76 9.22 -24.82 21.59
N LEU A 77 9.11 -24.89 20.26
CA LEU A 77 9.56 -26.06 19.49
C LEU A 77 11.07 -26.26 19.53
N PHE A 78 11.83 -25.17 19.52
CA PHE A 78 13.29 -25.22 19.70
C PHE A 78 13.67 -25.77 21.07
N PHE A 79 13.06 -25.27 22.15
CA PHE A 79 13.32 -25.82 23.50
C PHE A 79 12.83 -27.26 23.65
N TYR A 80 11.74 -27.64 22.98
CA TYR A 80 11.29 -29.02 22.91
C TYR A 80 12.33 -29.92 22.22
N ALA A 81 12.92 -29.46 21.11
CA ALA A 81 14.00 -30.16 20.42
C ALA A 81 15.24 -30.34 21.31
N ILE A 82 15.65 -29.28 22.04
CA ILE A 82 16.75 -29.34 23.01
C ILE A 82 16.44 -30.35 24.13
N LYS A 83 15.26 -30.25 24.74
CA LYS A 83 14.84 -31.18 25.79
C LYS A 83 14.93 -32.62 25.29
N ARG A 84 14.51 -32.86 24.05
CA ARG A 84 14.47 -34.19 23.46
C ARG A 84 15.85 -34.73 23.12
N LEU A 85 16.76 -33.87 22.67
CA LEU A 85 18.18 -34.21 22.48
C LEU A 85 18.81 -34.78 23.77
N PHE A 86 18.51 -34.17 24.93
CA PHE A 86 19.04 -34.62 26.22
C PHE A 86 18.24 -35.73 26.90
N SER A 87 17.00 -35.98 26.45
CA SER A 87 16.15 -37.06 26.98
C SER A 87 16.28 -38.37 26.21
N THR A 88 17.06 -38.37 25.13
CA THR A 88 17.39 -39.56 24.32
C THR A 88 18.91 -39.74 24.35
N ASP A 89 19.41 -40.91 23.97
CA ASP A 89 20.85 -41.13 23.89
C ASP A 89 21.50 -40.07 22.99
N PHE A 90 22.48 -39.36 23.54
CA PHE A 90 23.07 -38.21 22.86
C PHE A 90 23.89 -38.67 21.65
N GLU A 91 23.55 -38.12 20.48
CA GLU A 91 24.30 -38.31 19.24
C GLU A 91 24.57 -36.97 18.57
N PHE A 92 25.77 -36.80 18.03
CA PHE A 92 26.17 -35.56 17.34
C PHE A 92 25.32 -35.29 16.08
N SER A 93 24.82 -36.35 15.43
CA SER A 93 23.87 -36.26 14.31
C SER A 93 22.58 -35.52 14.71
N LYS A 94 22.04 -35.80 15.90
CA LYS A 94 20.82 -35.18 16.45
C LYS A 94 21.01 -33.70 16.75
N LEU A 95 22.23 -33.29 17.15
CA LEU A 95 22.57 -31.88 17.36
C LEU A 95 22.40 -31.05 16.07
N MET A 96 22.79 -31.61 14.92
CA MET A 96 22.59 -30.94 13.62
C MET A 96 21.11 -30.72 13.31
N PHE A 97 20.24 -31.66 13.69
CA PHE A 97 18.79 -31.50 13.54
C PHE A 97 18.21 -30.45 14.49
N VAL A 98 18.73 -30.29 15.71
CA VAL A 98 18.35 -29.19 16.61
C VAL A 98 18.72 -27.83 16.00
N ILE A 99 19.91 -27.71 15.41
CA ILE A 99 20.35 -26.50 14.71
C ILE A 99 19.44 -26.24 13.49
N LEU A 100 19.05 -27.29 12.76
CA LEU A 100 18.12 -27.16 11.63
C LEU A 100 16.75 -26.66 12.07
N VAL A 101 16.20 -27.19 13.18
CA VAL A 101 14.94 -26.70 13.78
C VAL A 101 15.03 -25.20 14.10
N PHE A 102 16.16 -24.76 14.67
CA PHE A 102 16.40 -23.35 14.97
C PHE A 102 16.41 -22.49 13.71
N ILE A 103 17.17 -22.89 12.69
CA ILE A 103 17.29 -22.14 11.42
C ILE A 103 15.93 -22.06 10.72
N LEU A 104 15.19 -23.16 10.64
CA LEU A 104 13.86 -23.17 10.01
C LEU A 104 12.86 -22.31 10.78
N GLY A 105 12.83 -22.40 12.12
CA GLY A 105 11.99 -21.56 12.96
C GLY A 105 12.30 -20.07 12.80
N LEU A 106 13.58 -19.70 12.75
CA LEU A 106 13.99 -18.32 12.46
C LEU A 106 13.57 -17.88 11.06
N ALA A 107 13.83 -18.69 10.04
CA ALA A 107 13.50 -18.35 8.65
C ALA A 107 12.01 -18.10 8.45
N VAL A 108 11.15 -18.98 9.00
CA VAL A 108 9.70 -18.82 8.93
C VAL A 108 9.23 -17.61 9.74
N THR A 109 9.84 -17.33 10.89
CA THR A 109 9.53 -16.12 11.68
C THR A 109 9.85 -14.85 10.89
N ILE A 110 11.05 -14.77 10.30
CA ILE A 110 11.48 -13.63 9.46
C ILE A 110 10.53 -13.45 8.27
N TYR A 111 10.20 -14.55 7.57
CA TYR A 111 9.28 -14.52 6.44
C TYR A 111 7.88 -14.03 6.86
N ALA A 112 7.34 -14.55 7.96
CA ALA A 112 6.04 -14.15 8.48
C ALA A 112 6.02 -12.67 8.89
N SER A 113 7.08 -12.19 9.56
CA SER A 113 7.24 -10.78 9.91
C SER A 113 7.33 -9.89 8.68
N TYR A 114 8.07 -10.29 7.64
CA TYR A 114 8.15 -9.56 6.39
C TYR A 114 6.78 -9.44 5.70
N ARG A 115 6.02 -10.55 5.62
CA ARG A 115 4.65 -10.55 5.07
C ARG A 115 3.70 -9.69 5.90
N ALA A 116 3.80 -9.75 7.23
CA ALA A 116 3.01 -8.88 8.10
C ALA A 116 3.40 -7.41 7.98
N TYR A 117 4.67 -7.10 7.70
CA TYR A 117 5.11 -5.73 7.43
C TYR A 117 4.54 -5.17 6.14
N GLN A 118 4.46 -5.98 5.08
CA GLN A 118 3.76 -5.59 3.85
C GLN A 118 2.29 -5.24 4.12
N TYR A 119 1.65 -5.95 5.05
CA TYR A 119 0.30 -5.61 5.50
C TYR A 119 0.24 -4.21 6.12
N VAL A 120 1.19 -3.86 6.99
CA VAL A 120 1.28 -2.51 7.61
C VAL A 120 1.40 -1.43 6.55
N ILE A 121 2.25 -1.62 5.55
CA ILE A 121 2.43 -0.66 4.45
C ILE A 121 1.10 -0.43 3.72
N ILE A 122 0.42 -1.50 3.31
CA ILE A 122 -0.82 -1.37 2.54
C ILE A 122 -1.95 -0.76 3.39
N ASP A 123 -2.04 -1.11 4.67
CA ASP A 123 -3.01 -0.53 5.60
C ASP A 123 -2.74 0.97 5.83
N THR A 124 -1.46 1.35 5.90
CA THR A 124 -1.04 2.76 5.96
C THR A 124 -1.43 3.50 4.67
N MET A 125 -1.20 2.91 3.50
CA MET A 125 -1.62 3.48 2.21
C MET A 125 -3.13 3.66 2.14
N ARG A 126 -3.91 2.73 2.71
CA ARG A 126 -5.38 2.84 2.79
C ARG A 126 -5.81 4.04 3.62
N VAL A 127 -5.29 4.19 4.84
CA VAL A 127 -5.59 5.34 5.71
C VAL A 127 -5.27 6.66 5.01
N ILE A 128 -4.12 6.74 4.34
CA ILE A 128 -3.72 7.92 3.56
C ILE A 128 -4.70 8.16 2.40
N TYR A 129 -5.04 7.12 1.63
CA TYR A 129 -5.92 7.22 0.48
C TYR A 129 -7.33 7.68 0.86
N GLU A 130 -7.94 7.05 1.86
CA GLU A 130 -9.29 7.38 2.35
C GLU A 130 -9.35 8.86 2.79
N ASN A 131 -8.33 9.33 3.51
CA ASN A 131 -8.27 10.72 3.94
C ASN A 131 -7.95 11.71 2.80
N LEU A 132 -7.41 11.24 1.68
CA LEU A 132 -7.12 12.03 0.48
C LEU A 132 -8.15 11.81 -0.64
N SER A 133 -9.28 11.13 -0.39
CA SER A 133 -10.32 10.82 -1.40
C SER A 133 -10.72 12.04 -2.24
N SER A 134 -10.94 13.18 -1.59
CA SER A 134 -11.26 14.46 -2.25
C SER A 134 -10.17 14.95 -3.21
N LEU A 135 -8.89 14.76 -2.86
CA LEU A 135 -7.75 15.06 -3.72
C LEU A 135 -7.76 14.14 -4.94
N PHE A 136 -8.01 12.83 -4.76
CA PHE A 136 -8.12 11.86 -5.84
C PHE A 136 -9.30 12.15 -6.79
N HIS A 137 -10.39 12.69 -6.28
CA HIS A 137 -11.52 13.15 -7.09
C HIS A 137 -11.10 14.31 -8.02
N LYS A 138 -10.33 15.27 -7.51
CA LYS A 138 -9.80 16.38 -8.30
C LYS A 138 -8.68 15.97 -9.25
N ILE A 139 -7.86 14.98 -8.88
CA ILE A 139 -6.93 14.35 -9.83
C ILE A 139 -7.71 13.74 -11.00
N SER A 140 -8.84 13.08 -10.74
CA SER A 140 -9.66 12.47 -11.80
C SER A 140 -10.18 13.53 -12.76
N GLU A 141 -10.67 14.67 -12.25
CA GLU A 141 -11.05 15.84 -13.07
C GLU A 141 -9.90 16.33 -13.95
N LEU A 142 -8.70 16.49 -13.38
CA LEU A 142 -7.51 16.91 -14.12
C LEU A 142 -7.08 15.92 -15.20
N ILE A 143 -7.21 14.62 -14.95
CA ILE A 143 -6.91 13.58 -15.93
C ILE A 143 -7.88 13.69 -17.11
N ILE A 144 -9.17 13.88 -16.85
CA ILE A 144 -10.18 14.07 -17.91
C ILE A 144 -9.86 15.31 -18.75
N ASP A 145 -9.59 16.45 -18.12
CA ASP A 145 -9.20 17.68 -18.83
C ASP A 145 -7.96 17.48 -19.72
N LYS A 146 -6.96 16.77 -19.21
CA LYS A 146 -5.73 16.45 -19.95
C LYS A 146 -5.92 15.38 -21.01
N THR A 147 -6.98 14.60 -21.01
CA THR A 147 -7.15 13.50 -21.98
C THR A 147 -8.21 13.82 -23.02
N GLU A 148 -9.08 14.78 -22.74
CA GLU A 148 -10.10 15.29 -23.67
C GLU A 148 -9.52 15.65 -25.05
N HIS A 149 -8.37 16.34 -25.09
CA HIS A 149 -7.74 16.71 -26.36
C HIS A 149 -7.17 15.52 -27.15
N VAL A 150 -6.79 14.43 -26.45
CA VAL A 150 -6.30 13.20 -27.06
C VAL A 150 -7.46 12.42 -27.70
N PHE A 151 -8.62 12.42 -27.05
CA PHE A 151 -9.82 11.74 -27.53
C PHE A 151 -10.61 12.50 -28.60
N LYS A 152 -10.42 13.83 -28.71
CA LYS A 152 -10.99 14.66 -29.80
C LYS A 152 -10.34 14.42 -31.17
N GLY A 153 -9.20 13.72 -31.24
CA GLY A 153 -8.57 13.32 -32.50
C GLY A 153 -9.31 12.19 -33.22
N LYS A 154 -9.32 12.19 -34.56
CA LYS A 154 -10.04 11.19 -35.40
C LYS A 154 -9.44 9.76 -35.37
N GLY A 155 -8.46 9.47 -34.52
CA GLY A 155 -7.73 8.20 -34.49
C GLY A 155 -8.09 7.30 -33.30
N LYS A 156 -7.74 6.01 -33.39
CA LYS A 156 -7.70 5.13 -32.21
C LYS A 156 -6.61 5.64 -31.26
N VAL A 157 -7.00 5.98 -30.03
CA VAL A 157 -6.07 6.37 -28.98
C VAL A 157 -5.35 5.13 -28.47
N SER A 158 -4.02 5.17 -28.43
CA SER A 158 -3.18 4.07 -27.94
C SER A 158 -2.78 4.26 -26.47
N ASP A 159 -2.54 3.15 -25.76
CA ASP A 159 -2.06 3.17 -24.36
C ASP A 159 -0.80 4.01 -24.18
N ASN A 160 0.13 3.93 -25.13
CA ASN A 160 1.37 4.72 -25.11
C ASN A 160 1.13 6.22 -25.26
N GLN A 161 0.10 6.65 -25.99
CA GLN A 161 -0.27 8.06 -26.08
C GLN A 161 -0.85 8.55 -24.75
N LEU A 162 -1.73 7.77 -24.12
CA LEU A 162 -2.30 8.11 -22.81
C LEU A 162 -1.25 8.13 -21.71
N GLN A 163 -0.34 7.16 -21.66
CA GLN A 163 0.75 7.14 -20.68
C GLN A 163 1.69 8.34 -20.82
N LYS A 164 2.02 8.76 -22.05
CA LYS A 164 2.83 9.96 -22.29
C LYS A 164 2.10 11.24 -21.86
N THR A 165 0.79 11.32 -22.08
CA THR A 165 -0.05 12.44 -21.63
C THR A 165 -0.16 12.49 -20.10
N LEU A 166 -0.15 11.32 -19.45
CA LEU A 166 -0.30 11.15 -18.00
C LEU A 166 1.06 10.99 -17.29
N ASP A 167 1.96 11.94 -17.50
CA ASP A 167 3.15 12.07 -16.66
C ASP A 167 2.73 12.56 -15.25
N PHE A 168 2.36 11.61 -14.38
CA PHE A 168 1.96 11.88 -13.00
C PHE A 168 3.06 12.58 -12.20
N GLY A 169 4.33 12.29 -12.52
CA GLY A 169 5.48 12.94 -11.92
C GLY A 169 5.46 14.43 -12.21
N LYS A 170 5.35 14.83 -13.48
CA LYS A 170 5.23 16.25 -13.84
C LYS A 170 3.93 16.85 -13.33
N MET A 171 2.80 16.19 -13.53
CA MET A 171 1.47 16.70 -13.16
C MET A 171 1.36 17.00 -11.67
N VAL A 172 1.77 16.06 -10.80
CA VAL A 172 1.71 16.25 -9.36
C VAL A 172 2.77 17.27 -8.91
N ASN A 173 3.99 17.22 -9.45
CA ASN A 173 5.05 18.15 -9.02
C ASN A 173 4.85 19.59 -9.50
N SER A 174 4.29 19.80 -10.69
CA SER A 174 4.02 21.14 -11.23
C SER A 174 2.82 21.78 -10.53
N ARG A 175 1.78 21.00 -10.30
CA ARG A 175 0.49 21.49 -9.79
C ARG A 175 0.47 21.62 -8.27
N TYR A 176 1.23 20.78 -7.55
CA TYR A 176 1.25 20.76 -6.09
C TYR A 176 2.60 21.21 -5.52
N LYS A 177 3.23 22.25 -6.10
CA LYS A 177 4.56 22.73 -5.69
C LYS A 177 4.65 23.09 -4.19
N LYS A 178 3.59 23.70 -3.65
CA LYS A 178 3.45 24.08 -2.23
C LYS A 178 3.20 22.88 -1.30
N THR A 179 2.84 21.73 -1.86
CA THR A 179 2.68 20.48 -1.10
C THR A 179 4.07 19.88 -0.79
N PRO A 180 4.30 19.38 0.43
CA PRO A 180 5.56 18.75 0.79
C PRO A 180 6.00 17.65 -0.20
N LYS A 181 7.30 17.56 -0.50
CA LYS A 181 7.86 16.62 -1.49
C LYS A 181 7.48 15.16 -1.20
N PHE A 182 7.39 14.79 0.08
CA PHE A 182 7.05 13.43 0.49
C PHE A 182 5.57 13.07 0.19
N LEU A 183 4.64 14.01 0.40
CA LEU A 183 3.21 13.89 0.05
C LEU A 183 3.04 13.69 -1.46
N ARG A 184 3.73 14.52 -2.26
CA ARG A 184 3.74 14.40 -3.72
C ARG A 184 4.24 13.04 -4.18
N LYS A 185 5.31 12.53 -3.58
CA LYS A 185 5.82 11.17 -3.86
C LYS A 185 4.79 10.09 -3.53
N GLY A 186 4.09 10.20 -2.40
CA GLY A 186 3.03 9.25 -2.00
C GLY A 186 1.88 9.22 -3.02
N ILE A 187 1.39 10.38 -3.44
CA ILE A 187 0.36 10.50 -4.47
C ILE A 187 0.83 9.89 -5.79
N ILE A 188 2.03 10.24 -6.26
CA ILE A 188 2.62 9.69 -7.50
C ILE A 188 2.72 8.17 -7.43
N LEU A 189 3.12 7.62 -6.29
CA LEU A 189 3.25 6.17 -6.08
C LEU A 189 1.91 5.45 -6.13
N ILE A 190 0.84 6.06 -5.60
CA ILE A 190 -0.52 5.49 -5.70
C ILE A 190 -0.98 5.53 -7.16
N LEU A 191 -0.85 6.68 -7.83
CA LEU A 191 -1.31 6.86 -9.22
C LEU A 191 -0.56 5.95 -10.21
N SER A 192 0.74 5.73 -10.04
CA SER A 192 1.53 4.90 -10.95
C SER A 192 1.15 3.42 -10.93
N LYS A 193 0.42 2.96 -9.91
CA LYS A 193 -0.08 1.58 -9.82
C LYS A 193 -1.42 1.35 -10.51
N ILE A 194 -2.07 2.40 -11.00
CA ILE A 194 -3.44 2.35 -11.52
C ILE A 194 -3.39 2.28 -13.05
N PRO A 195 -4.12 1.36 -13.69
CA PRO A 195 -4.14 1.20 -15.15
C PRO A 195 -5.02 2.27 -15.82
N PHE A 196 -4.63 3.54 -15.71
CA PHE A 196 -5.41 4.67 -16.22
C PHE A 196 -5.68 4.61 -17.72
N ALA A 197 -4.75 4.11 -18.53
CA ALA A 197 -4.94 4.02 -19.98
C ALA A 197 -6.19 3.19 -20.34
N GLY A 198 -6.32 1.99 -19.76
CA GLY A 198 -7.50 1.15 -19.94
C GLY A 198 -8.77 1.80 -19.39
N MET A 199 -8.71 2.38 -18.18
CA MET A 199 -9.86 3.06 -17.59
C MET A 199 -10.36 4.25 -18.43
N LEU A 200 -9.47 4.96 -19.12
CA LEU A 200 -9.81 6.11 -19.95
C LEU A 200 -10.34 5.69 -21.32
N ILE A 201 -9.83 4.61 -21.90
CA ILE A 201 -10.38 4.03 -23.14
C ILE A 201 -11.84 3.62 -22.93
N ASP A 202 -12.15 3.02 -21.77
CA ASP A 202 -13.53 2.67 -21.40
C ASP A 202 -14.46 3.90 -21.28
N LEU A 203 -13.92 5.09 -21.01
CA LEU A 203 -14.66 6.34 -20.81
C LEU A 203 -14.61 7.26 -22.03
N LYS A 204 -14.16 6.75 -23.18
CA LYS A 204 -13.97 7.56 -24.39
C LYS A 204 -15.25 8.29 -24.79
N GLU A 205 -16.40 7.62 -24.76
CA GLU A 205 -17.67 8.21 -25.21
C GLU A 205 -18.07 9.40 -24.33
N GLU A 206 -18.02 9.26 -23.01
CA GLU A 206 -18.32 10.32 -22.05
C GLU A 206 -17.31 11.48 -22.10
N ILE A 207 -16.04 11.20 -22.38
CA ILE A 207 -15.03 12.23 -22.58
C ILE A 207 -15.32 13.02 -23.86
N THR A 208 -15.69 12.35 -24.95
CA THR A 208 -15.97 12.99 -26.24
C THR A 208 -17.30 13.73 -26.28
N SER A 209 -18.28 13.34 -25.47
CA SER A 209 -19.58 14.04 -25.35
C SER A 209 -19.48 15.36 -24.59
N GLY A 210 -18.31 15.68 -24.02
CA GLY A 210 -18.06 16.93 -23.30
C GLY A 210 -18.62 16.94 -21.87
N ASN A 211 -19.18 15.83 -21.38
CA ASN A 211 -19.69 15.74 -20.01
C ASN A 211 -18.56 15.44 -19.01
N LYS A 212 -17.72 16.45 -18.76
CA LYS A 212 -16.54 16.36 -17.88
C LYS A 212 -16.86 15.92 -16.46
N MET A 213 -17.96 16.41 -15.91
CA MET A 213 -18.38 16.08 -14.54
C MET A 213 -18.73 14.59 -14.41
N GLU A 214 -19.47 14.05 -15.37
CA GLU A 214 -19.80 12.63 -15.38
C GLU A 214 -18.57 11.75 -15.65
N ALA A 215 -17.74 12.13 -16.63
CA ALA A 215 -16.51 11.39 -16.96
C ALA A 215 -15.53 11.35 -15.78
N SER A 216 -15.36 12.47 -15.05
CA SER A 216 -14.48 12.54 -13.87
C SER A 216 -15.00 11.70 -12.70
N SER A 217 -16.31 11.71 -12.46
CA SER A 217 -16.93 10.86 -11.42
C SER A 217 -16.81 9.37 -11.76
N LYS A 218 -17.09 8.98 -13.01
CA LYS A 218 -16.92 7.59 -13.48
C LYS A 218 -15.45 7.14 -13.40
N LEU A 219 -14.50 8.00 -13.75
CA LEU A 219 -13.07 7.72 -13.62
C LEU A 219 -12.69 7.53 -12.15
N TYR A 220 -13.14 8.43 -11.27
CA TYR A 220 -12.91 8.29 -9.83
C TYR A 220 -13.47 6.97 -9.30
N ASN A 221 -14.69 6.59 -9.67
CA ASN A 221 -15.30 5.34 -9.21
C ASN A 221 -14.56 4.10 -9.74
N LYS A 222 -14.11 4.09 -11.00
CA LYS A 222 -13.25 3.01 -11.55
C LYS A 222 -11.92 2.93 -10.81
N MET A 223 -11.30 4.07 -10.54
CA MET A 223 -10.06 4.16 -9.78
C MET A 223 -10.24 3.66 -8.35
N ASP A 224 -11.25 4.13 -7.65
CA ASP A 224 -11.58 3.77 -6.28
C ASP A 224 -11.89 2.27 -6.16
N GLY A 225 -12.69 1.74 -7.09
CA GLY A 225 -12.97 0.31 -7.18
C GLY A 225 -11.71 -0.51 -7.42
N PHE A 226 -10.79 -0.06 -8.29
CA PHE A 226 -9.53 -0.75 -8.54
C PHE A 226 -8.61 -0.75 -7.31
N ILE A 227 -8.46 0.41 -6.66
CA ILE A 227 -7.63 0.55 -5.46
C ILE A 227 -8.22 -0.31 -4.33
N SER A 228 -9.52 -0.19 -4.08
CA SER A 228 -10.22 -0.92 -3.02
C SER A 228 -10.19 -2.44 -3.23
N ASN A 229 -10.45 -2.92 -4.44
CA ASN A 229 -10.54 -4.36 -4.70
C ASN A 229 -9.16 -5.00 -4.95
N THR A 230 -8.28 -4.34 -5.70
CA THR A 230 -7.02 -4.95 -6.17
C THR A 230 -5.87 -4.67 -5.21
N ILE A 231 -5.71 -3.41 -4.80
CA ILE A 231 -4.60 -3.00 -3.94
C ILE A 231 -4.91 -3.32 -2.47
N PHE A 232 -6.12 -2.97 -2.02
CA PHE A 232 -6.51 -3.12 -0.62
C PHE A 232 -7.21 -4.44 -0.33
N GLY A 233 -8.00 -4.99 -1.26
CA GLY A 233 -8.81 -6.20 -1.04
C GLY A 233 -7.97 -7.46 -0.82
N ASN A 234 -6.79 -7.54 -1.44
CA ASN A 234 -5.86 -8.65 -1.24
C ASN A 234 -5.02 -8.54 0.04
N ASN A 235 -5.15 -7.44 0.80
CA ASN A 235 -4.41 -7.23 2.03
C ASN A 235 -5.10 -7.93 3.21
N ASN A 236 -4.75 -9.20 3.44
CA ASN A 236 -5.24 -9.95 4.59
C ASN A 236 -4.15 -10.83 5.24
N THR A 237 -4.37 -11.17 6.52
CA THR A 237 -3.50 -12.05 7.31
C THR A 237 -4.06 -13.48 7.41
N LYS A 238 -4.99 -13.90 6.53
CA LYS A 238 -5.61 -15.24 6.61
C LYS A 238 -4.57 -16.35 6.39
N TRP A 239 -3.50 -16.06 5.64
CA TRP A 239 -2.37 -16.98 5.42
C TRP A 239 -1.71 -17.44 6.73
N VAL A 240 -1.77 -16.65 7.80
CA VAL A 240 -1.21 -16.99 9.11
C VAL A 240 -1.84 -18.27 9.66
N TRP A 241 -3.15 -18.44 9.47
CA TRP A 241 -3.91 -19.60 9.95
C TRP A 241 -3.54 -20.90 9.24
N TRP A 242 -2.90 -20.83 8.08
CA TRP A 242 -2.40 -22.00 7.36
C TRP A 242 -0.89 -22.21 7.57
N LEU A 243 -0.10 -21.13 7.52
CA LEU A 243 1.34 -21.21 7.65
C LEU A 243 1.78 -21.61 9.06
N LEU A 244 1.12 -21.11 10.10
CA LEU A 244 1.51 -21.39 11.48
C LEU A 244 1.31 -22.88 11.85
N PRO A 245 0.14 -23.51 11.60
CA PRO A 245 0.00 -24.94 11.83
C PRO A 245 0.95 -25.79 10.97
N LEU A 246 1.12 -25.43 9.69
CA LEU A 246 2.03 -26.15 8.80
C LEU A 246 3.48 -26.11 9.32
N ASN A 247 3.94 -24.94 9.76
CA ASN A 247 5.26 -24.76 10.37
C ASN A 247 5.41 -25.65 11.63
N ILE A 248 4.40 -25.64 12.52
CA ILE A 248 4.41 -26.48 13.73
C ILE A 248 4.49 -27.96 13.36
N LEU A 249 3.70 -28.42 12.40
CA LEU A 249 3.69 -29.82 11.95
C LEU A 249 5.03 -30.25 11.37
N ILE A 250 5.63 -29.43 10.50
CA ILE A 250 6.94 -29.72 9.89
C ILE A 250 8.02 -29.83 10.97
N LEU A 251 8.08 -28.86 11.89
CA LEU A 251 9.09 -28.87 12.95
C LEU A 251 8.86 -30.02 13.95
N LEU A 252 7.62 -30.32 14.33
CA LEU A 252 7.32 -31.48 15.20
C LEU A 252 7.68 -32.80 14.53
N PHE A 253 7.39 -32.95 13.23
CA PHE A 253 7.78 -34.13 12.47
C PHE A 253 9.30 -34.29 12.43
N LEU A 254 10.04 -33.20 12.17
CA LEU A 254 11.49 -33.21 12.16
C LEU A 254 12.07 -33.63 13.52
N ILE A 255 11.53 -33.06 14.61
CA ILE A 255 11.96 -33.40 15.98
C ILE A 255 11.71 -34.87 16.27
N LYS A 256 10.47 -35.36 16.09
CA LYS A 256 10.11 -36.76 16.39
C LYS A 256 10.83 -37.78 15.52
N SER A 257 11.06 -37.47 14.25
CA SER A 257 11.66 -38.42 13.29
C SER A 257 13.18 -38.49 13.38
N LYS A 258 13.85 -37.38 13.73
CA LYS A 258 15.33 -37.28 13.63
C LYS A 258 16.04 -37.07 14.95
N ILE A 259 15.36 -36.56 15.97
CA ILE A 259 15.93 -36.36 17.31
C ILE A 259 15.41 -37.46 18.25
N GLY A 260 14.17 -37.89 18.05
CA GLY A 260 13.48 -38.94 18.80
C GLY A 260 12.23 -38.41 19.44
#